data_AF-A0A3B9LWU2-F1
#
_entry.id   AF-A0A3B9LWU2-F1
#
_cell.length_a   1.000
_cell.length_b   1.000
_cell.length_c   1.000
_cell.angle_alpha   90.00
_cell.angle_beta   90.00
_cell.angle_gamma   90.00
#
_symmetry.space_group_name_H-M   'P 1'
#
loop_
_entity.id
_entity.type
_entity.pdbx_description
1 polymer ?
#
loop_
_entity_poly.entity_id
_entity_poly.type
_entity_poly.pdbx_seq_one_letter_code
_entity_poly.pdbx_strand_id
1 'polypeptide(L)' 'METKTLRAHFDGSQILLDEPFELEPNVELIITVLPKSSDEEREDWTRLSLESLARAYSDDEPEYSLDLIKEANPAYEGR' A
#
# COMPACT_ATOMS: atom_id res chain seq x y z
N MET A 1 -7.73 -9.80 -30.22
CA MET A 1 -8.80 -9.19 -29.39
C MET A 1 -8.10 -8.35 -28.34
N GLU A 2 -8.36 -7.05 -28.32
CA GLU A 2 -7.77 -6.14 -27.34
C GLU A 2 -8.69 -6.12 -26.12
N THR A 3 -8.20 -6.63 -24.99
CA THR A 3 -8.94 -6.62 -23.72
C THR A 3 -8.58 -5.35 -22.95
N LYS A 4 -9.59 -4.57 -22.55
CA LYS A 4 -9.40 -3.42 -21.64
C LYS A 4 -9.91 -3.79 -20.25
N THR A 5 -9.06 -3.62 -19.25
CA THR A 5 -9.45 -3.76 -17.85
C THR A 5 -10.01 -2.43 -17.38
N LEU A 6 -11.28 -2.41 -16.99
CA LEU A 6 -11.95 -1.24 -16.44
C LEU A 6 -12.13 -1.43 -14.95
N ARG A 7 -11.85 -0.38 -14.18
CA ARG A 7 -12.16 -0.37 -12.75
C ARG A 7 -13.64 -0.11 -12.54
N ALA A 8 -14.23 -0.85 -11.60
CA ALA A 8 -15.63 -0.74 -11.28
C ALA A 8 -15.88 -1.16 -9.82
N HIS A 9 -16.95 -0.65 -9.25
CA HIS A 9 -17.44 -1.06 -7.94
C HIS A 9 -18.93 -1.40 -8.00
N PHE A 10 -19.37 -2.26 -7.09
CA PHE A 10 -20.79 -2.57 -6.91
C PHE A 10 -21.38 -1.61 -5.87
N ASP A 11 -22.39 -0.84 -6.27
CA ASP A 11 -23.05 0.14 -5.39
C ASP A 11 -24.14 -0.48 -4.48
N GLY A 12 -24.39 -1.79 -4.62
CA GLY A 12 -25.48 -2.50 -3.95
C GLY A 12 -26.63 -2.87 -4.88
N SER A 13 -26.71 -2.26 -6.06
CA SER A 13 -27.75 -2.52 -7.07
C SER A 13 -27.16 -2.86 -8.43
N GLN A 14 -26.08 -2.20 -8.84
CA GLN A 14 -25.47 -2.31 -10.16
C GLN A 14 -23.95 -2.15 -10.10
N ILE A 15 -23.27 -2.59 -11.16
CA ILE A 15 -21.83 -2.39 -11.33
C ILE A 15 -21.64 -1.02 -11.97
N LEU A 16 -20.94 -0.12 -11.28
CA LEU A 16 -20.60 1.21 -11.76
C LEU A 16 -19.13 1.23 -12.18
N LEU A 17 -18.86 1.71 -13.40
CA LEU A 17 -17.50 1.97 -13.83
C LEU A 17 -16.96 3.20 -13.09
N ASP A 18 -15.75 3.10 -12.55
CA ASP A 18 -15.10 4.20 -11.84
C ASP A 18 -14.72 5.35 -12.80
N GLU A 19 -14.54 5.01 -14.09
CA GLU A 19 -14.17 5.94 -15.16
C GLU A 19 -15.18 5.84 -16.32
N PRO A 20 -15.49 6.96 -17.01
CA PRO A 20 -16.36 6.93 -18.18
C PRO A 20 -15.82 6.04 -19.29
N PHE A 21 -16.65 5.10 -19.76
CA PHE A 21 -16.32 4.23 -20.89
C PHE A 21 -17.58 3.92 -21.69
N GLU A 22 -17.52 4.07 -23.01
CA GLU A 22 -18.63 3.75 -23.90
C GLU A 22 -18.71 2.23 -24.14
N LEU A 23 -19.85 1.65 -23.80
CA LEU A 23 -20.16 0.24 -24.05
C LEU A 23 -21.22 0.13 -25.14
N GLU A 24 -20.89 -0.60 -26.21
CA GLU A 24 -21.86 -0.95 -27.24
C GLU A 24 -22.96 -1.87 -26.67
N PRO A 25 -24.23 -1.72 -27.10
CA PRO A 25 -25.30 -2.60 -26.66
C PRO A 25 -24.99 -4.08 -26.95
N ASN A 26 -25.19 -4.94 -25.95
CA ASN A 26 -24.97 -6.39 -26.02
C ASN A 26 -23.50 -6.83 -26.24
N VAL A 27 -22.52 -5.98 -25.93
CA VAL A 27 -21.11 -6.40 -25.90
C VAL A 27 -20.90 -7.49 -24.84
N GLU A 28 -20.11 -8.51 -25.17
CA GLU A 28 -19.75 -9.59 -24.23
C GLU A 28 -18.72 -9.07 -23.22
N LEU A 29 -18.99 -9.27 -21.93
CA LEU A 29 -18.16 -8.79 -20.83
C LEU A 29 -17.65 -9.95 -19.97
N ILE A 30 -16.38 -9.87 -19.56
CA ILE A 30 -15.79 -10.74 -18.54
C ILE A 30 -15.73 -9.95 -17.23
N ILE A 31 -16.43 -10.42 -16.20
CA ILE A 31 -16.48 -9.77 -14.89
C ILE A 31 -15.62 -10.55 -13.91
N THR A 32 -14.63 -9.87 -13.35
CA THR A 32 -13.79 -10.40 -12.27
C THR A 32 -14.17 -9.71 -10.96
N VAL A 33 -14.78 -10.45 -10.03
CA VAL A 33 -15.10 -9.94 -8.70
C VAL A 33 -13.87 -10.08 -7.81
N LEU A 34 -13.28 -8.95 -7.43
CA LEU A 34 -12.20 -8.94 -6.46
C LEU A 34 -12.75 -9.24 -5.07
N PRO A 35 -12.05 -10.05 -4.25
CA PRO A 35 -12.42 -10.18 -2.85
C PRO A 35 -12.41 -8.78 -2.23
N LYS A 36 -13.37 -8.51 -1.33
CA LYS A 36 -13.18 -7.42 -0.39
C LYS A 36 -11.83 -7.70 0.24
N SER A 37 -10.86 -6.85 -0.03
CA SER A 37 -9.61 -6.95 0.68
C SER A 37 -10.02 -6.73 2.12
N SER A 38 -9.87 -7.77 2.94
CA SER A 38 -10.08 -7.66 4.37
C SER A 38 -9.07 -6.62 4.81
N ASP A 39 -9.54 -5.37 4.96
CA ASP A 39 -8.69 -4.28 5.40
C ASP A 39 -8.06 -4.61 6.75
N GLU A 40 -8.58 -5.61 7.48
CA GLU A 40 -7.99 -6.22 8.67
C GLU A 40 -6.47 -6.47 8.54
N GLU A 41 -5.99 -7.13 7.48
CA GLU A 41 -4.53 -7.39 7.36
C GLU A 41 -3.76 -6.08 7.14
N ARG A 42 -4.30 -5.18 6.31
CA ARG A 42 -3.66 -3.88 6.05
C ARG A 42 -3.70 -2.96 7.27
N GLU A 43 -4.77 -2.99 8.04
CA GLU A 43 -4.94 -2.28 9.30
C GLU A 43 -3.97 -2.81 10.35
N ASP A 44 -3.82 -4.13 10.46
CA ASP A 44 -2.84 -4.77 11.33
C ASP A 44 -1.41 -4.40 10.97
N TRP A 45 -1.05 -4.45 9.69
CA TRP A 45 0.27 -4.02 9.21
C TRP A 45 0.51 -2.52 9.45
N THR A 46 -0.52 -1.69 9.26
CA THR A 46 -0.46 -0.25 9.49
C THR A 46 -0.24 0.05 10.98
N ARG A 47 -0.98 -0.63 11.86
CA ARG A 47 -0.85 -0.52 13.31
C ARG A 47 0.54 -0.94 13.78
N LEU A 48 1.04 -2.09 13.32
CA LEU A 48 2.40 -2.55 13.64
C LEU A 48 3.48 -1.54 13.19
N SER A 49 3.30 -0.96 12.01
CA SER A 49 4.24 0.04 11.47
C SER A 49 4.25 1.32 12.31
N LEU A 50 3.07 1.80 12.72
CA LEU A 50 2.93 2.97 13.60
C LEU A 50 3.52 2.73 14.99
N GLU A 51 3.26 1.57 15.59
CA GLU A 51 3.83 1.20 16.90
C GLU A 51 5.37 1.15 16.83
N SER A 52 5.91 0.56 15.77
CA SER A 52 7.37 0.48 15.56
C SER A 52 8.00 1.86 15.36
N LEU A 53 7.32 2.75 14.60
CA LEU A 53 7.77 4.12 14.39
C LEU A 53 7.77 4.91 15.70
N ALA A 54 6.70 4.81 16.49
CA ALA A 54 6.62 5.48 17.79
C ALA A 54 7.73 5.01 18.74
N ARG A 55 8.05 3.72 18.73
CA ARG A 55 9.15 3.16 19.53
C ARG A 55 10.52 3.69 19.10
N ALA A 56 10.76 3.81 17.79
CA ALA A 56 12.05 4.28 17.26
C ALA A 56 12.37 5.72 17.70
N TYR A 57 11.36 6.55 17.96
CA TYR A 57 11.49 7.93 18.42
C TYR A 57 11.02 8.12 19.87
N SER A 58 11.05 7.07 20.68
CA SER A 58 10.69 7.14 22.10
C SER A 58 11.88 7.56 22.96
N ASP A 59 11.62 7.99 24.20
CA ASP A 59 12.68 8.37 25.15
C ASP A 59 13.61 7.19 25.53
N ASP A 60 13.19 5.95 25.24
CA ASP A 60 13.97 4.72 25.45
C ASP A 60 14.82 4.32 24.22
N GLU A 61 15.02 5.22 23.25
CA GLU A 61 15.89 4.97 22.10
C GLU A 61 17.35 4.72 22.57
N PRO A 62 18.03 3.68 22.08
CA PRO A 62 19.43 3.45 22.42
C PRO A 62 20.33 4.53 21.84
N GLU A 63 21.29 5.01 22.63
CA GLU A 63 22.32 5.94 22.15
C GLU A 63 23.23 5.24 21.11
N TYR A 64 23.31 5.83 19.91
CA TYR A 64 24.16 5.32 18.83
C TYR A 64 25.52 6.02 18.80
N SER A 65 26.35 5.71 19.79
CA SER A 65 27.66 6.31 19.94
C SER A 65 28.68 5.84 18.90
N LEU A 66 29.75 6.62 18.70
CA LEU A 66 30.78 6.35 17.68
C LEU A 66 31.54 5.02 17.89
N ASP A 67 31.59 4.51 19.12
CA ASP A 67 32.18 3.21 19.45
C ASP A 67 31.39 2.02 18.92
N LEU A 68 30.13 2.21 18.50
CA LEU A 68 29.33 1.19 17.82
C LEU A 68 29.66 1.07 16.32
N ILE A 69 30.49 1.95 15.78
CA ILE A 69 30.92 1.90 14.37
C ILE A 69 31.85 0.70 14.16
N LYS A 70 31.38 -0.28 13.38
CA LYS A 70 32.19 -1.45 12.98
C LYS A 70 33.25 -1.12 11.94
N GLU A 71 32.92 -0.25 11.00
CA GLU A 71 33.82 0.22 9.95
C GLU A 71 33.49 1.69 9.64
N ALA A 72 34.50 2.55 9.69
CA ALA A 72 34.32 3.98 9.43
C ALA A 72 34.21 4.23 7.93
N ASN A 73 33.15 4.92 7.49
CA ASN A 73 33.02 5.34 6.10
C ASN A 73 33.97 6.52 5.82
N PRO A 74 35.02 6.35 4.99
CA PRO A 74 36.00 7.42 4.72
C PRO A 74 35.43 8.57 3.90
N ALA A 75 34.29 8.38 3.22
CA ALA A 75 33.60 9.40 2.46
C ALA A 75 32.53 10.16 3.29
N TYR A 76 32.39 9.87 4.59
CA TYR A 76 31.47 10.59 5.46
C TYR A 76 32.03 11.98 5.79
N GLU A 77 31.38 13.02 5.27
CA GLU A 77 31.82 14.42 5.40
C GLU A 77 31.56 15.02 6.79
N GLY A 78 30.84 14.31 7.67
CA GLY A 78 30.53 14.77 9.04
C GLY A 78 31.71 14.60 9.99
N ARG A 79 32.65 15.55 9.93
CA ARG A 79 33.63 15.85 10.97
C ARG A 79 33.64 17.33 11.29
#